data_AF-A0A7C5G3X5-F1
#
_entry.id   AF-A0A7C5G3X5-F1
#
_cell.length_a   1.000
_cell.length_b   1.000
_cell.length_c   1.000
_cell.angle_alpha   90.00
_cell.angle_beta   90.00
_cell.angle_gamma   90.00
#
_symmetry.space_group_name_H-M   'P 1'
#
loop_
_entity.id
_entity.type
_entity.pdbx_description
1 polymer ?
#
loop_
_entity_poly.entity_id
_entity_poly.type
_entity_poly.pdbx_seq_one_letter_code
_entity_poly.pdbx_strand_id
1 'polypeptide(L)'
;LNGSALYNPCLSLRSKKRSVGNDISGQGKSLIIITGVNEGGKSTLLRTLALAQLMTQAGLFAPGRSFSTDIRSGLFTHFRRKEDRTMQSGKLDEELVRLDRLADQMDPRSLIFFNESFAATNEREGSELARQIVGALLEAGIKVVFVTHLYSFAVSCGADFGGQVLYLRAERQKEGQRTYTMVEGPPLSKSHGEDLYRRVFGE
;
A
#
# COMPACT_ATOMS: atom_id res chain seq x y z
N LEU A 1 -1.35 -1.08 -13.80
CA LEU A 1 -2.00 -1.67 -12.60
C LEU A 1 -3.52 -1.50 -12.70
N ASN A 2 -4.12 -2.11 -13.72
CA ASN A 2 -5.56 -2.17 -13.92
C ASN A 2 -5.94 -3.66 -13.99
N GLY A 3 -6.94 -4.13 -13.26
CA GLY A 3 -7.25 -5.56 -13.27
C GLY A 3 -8.51 -5.94 -12.50
N SER A 4 -8.98 -7.16 -12.77
CA SER A 4 -10.19 -7.72 -12.16
C SER A 4 -9.93 -9.06 -11.49
N ALA A 5 -10.58 -9.27 -10.34
CA ALA A 5 -10.49 -10.45 -9.50
C ALA A 5 -9.05 -10.87 -9.18
N LEU A 6 -8.16 -9.89 -8.97
CA LEU A 6 -6.75 -10.14 -8.64
C LEU A 6 -6.65 -10.79 -7.26
N TYR A 7 -5.93 -11.90 -7.17
CA TYR A 7 -5.82 -12.70 -5.96
C TYR A 7 -4.36 -13.00 -5.64
N ASN A 8 -4.05 -13.33 -4.38
CA ASN A 8 -2.68 -13.64 -3.99
C ASN A 8 -2.43 -15.15 -4.17
N PRO A 9 -1.60 -15.58 -5.16
CA PRO A 9 -1.38 -17.00 -5.41
C PRO A 9 -0.65 -17.67 -4.25
N CYS A 10 0.35 -17.00 -3.65
CA CYS A 10 1.10 -17.54 -2.52
C CYS A 10 0.22 -17.80 -1.29
N LEU A 11 -0.70 -16.88 -0.98
CA LEU A 11 -1.67 -17.05 0.10
C LEU A 11 -2.65 -18.19 -0.22
N SER A 12 -3.09 -18.29 -1.47
CA SER A 12 -4.03 -19.33 -1.90
C SER A 12 -3.41 -20.72 -1.78
N LEU A 13 -2.16 -20.87 -2.17
CA LEU A 13 -1.39 -22.11 -2.03
C LEU A 13 -1.16 -22.49 -0.57
N ARG A 14 -0.74 -21.53 0.28
CA ARG A 14 -0.45 -21.79 1.70
C ARG A 14 -1.69 -22.15 2.51
N SER A 15 -2.80 -21.43 2.27
CA SER A 15 -4.05 -21.64 3.00
C SER A 15 -4.91 -22.78 2.45
N LYS A 16 -4.55 -23.33 1.28
CA LYS A 16 -5.36 -24.30 0.50
C LYS A 16 -6.79 -23.80 0.23
N LYS A 17 -7.00 -22.48 0.24
CA LYS A 17 -8.28 -21.80 -0.03
C LYS A 17 -8.02 -20.66 -0.99
N ARG A 18 -8.95 -20.40 -1.91
CA ARG A 18 -8.81 -19.27 -2.82
C ARG A 18 -8.87 -17.96 -2.03
N SER A 19 -7.83 -17.14 -2.13
CA SER A 19 -7.85 -15.80 -1.53
C SER A 19 -8.86 -14.90 -2.23
N VAL A 20 -9.48 -13.98 -1.50
CA VAL A 20 -10.47 -13.03 -2.02
C VAL A 20 -9.85 -12.21 -3.17
N GLY A 21 -10.58 -12.16 -4.29
CA GLY A 21 -10.20 -11.40 -5.48
C GLY A 21 -10.54 -9.92 -5.32
N ASN A 22 -9.70 -9.03 -5.84
CA ASN A 22 -9.86 -7.58 -5.76
C ASN A 22 -9.73 -6.96 -7.15
N ASP A 23 -10.56 -5.95 -7.41
CA ASP A 23 -10.51 -5.15 -8.62
C ASP A 23 -9.67 -3.88 -8.39
N ILE A 24 -9.04 -3.37 -9.44
CA ILE A 24 -8.26 -2.13 -9.37
C ILE A 24 -8.34 -1.36 -10.70
N SER A 25 -8.67 -0.07 -10.62
CA SER A 25 -8.76 0.84 -11.79
C SER A 25 -7.58 1.81 -11.85
N GLY A 26 -6.34 1.31 -11.74
CA GLY A 26 -5.13 2.12 -11.61
C GLY A 26 -4.51 2.62 -12.93
N GLN A 27 -5.28 2.65 -14.02
CA GLN A 27 -4.83 3.18 -15.32
C GLN A 27 -4.74 4.72 -15.27
N GLY A 28 -3.64 5.29 -15.77
CA GLY A 28 -3.40 6.74 -15.72
C GLY A 28 -3.12 7.30 -14.32
N LYS A 29 -3.03 6.44 -13.29
CA LYS A 29 -2.76 6.83 -11.90
C LYS A 29 -1.28 6.68 -11.58
N SER A 30 -0.66 7.71 -11.03
CA SER A 30 0.76 7.68 -10.61
C SER A 30 0.89 7.26 -9.14
N LEU A 31 -0.16 7.48 -8.35
CA LEU A 31 -0.21 7.14 -6.92
C LEU A 31 -1.45 6.30 -6.61
N ILE A 32 -1.25 5.18 -5.92
CA ILE A 32 -2.35 4.36 -5.38
C ILE A 32 -2.19 4.30 -3.86
N ILE A 33 -3.15 4.81 -3.11
CA ILE A 33 -3.14 4.81 -1.65
C ILE A 33 -4.17 3.80 -1.15
N ILE A 34 -3.72 2.88 -0.28
CA ILE A 34 -4.55 1.83 0.31
C ILE A 34 -4.66 2.09 1.81
N THR A 35 -5.87 2.41 2.28
CA THR A 35 -6.17 2.73 3.68
C THR A 35 -7.18 1.76 4.29
N GLY A 36 -7.43 1.89 5.58
CA GLY A 36 -8.44 1.14 6.32
C GLY A 36 -7.87 0.28 7.44
N VAL A 37 -8.74 -0.46 8.12
CA VAL A 37 -8.43 -1.16 9.38
C VAL A 37 -7.29 -2.17 9.20
N ASN A 38 -6.50 -2.36 10.26
CA ASN A 38 -5.57 -3.48 10.35
C ASN A 38 -6.28 -4.81 10.05
N GLU A 39 -5.54 -5.71 9.39
CA GLU A 39 -6.03 -7.04 9.00
C GLU A 39 -7.17 -7.04 7.97
N GLY A 40 -7.46 -5.92 7.31
CA GLY A 40 -8.41 -5.82 6.19
C GLY A 40 -7.88 -6.31 4.83
N GLY A 41 -6.70 -6.94 4.78
CA GLY A 41 -6.11 -7.45 3.52
C GLY A 41 -5.26 -6.44 2.73
N LYS A 42 -4.97 -5.24 3.26
CA LYS A 42 -4.22 -4.17 2.56
C LYS A 42 -2.86 -4.63 2.06
N SER A 43 -2.02 -5.17 2.96
CA SER A 43 -0.70 -5.69 2.60
C SER A 43 -0.78 -6.95 1.72
N THR A 44 -1.93 -7.65 1.73
CA THR A 44 -2.16 -8.76 0.78
C THR A 44 -2.39 -8.22 -0.61
N LEU A 45 -3.24 -7.19 -0.79
CA LEU A 45 -3.43 -6.54 -2.08
C LEU A 45 -2.12 -5.93 -2.59
N LEU A 46 -1.35 -5.25 -1.74
CA LEU A 46 -0.05 -4.68 -2.12
C LEU A 46 0.87 -5.74 -2.74
N ARG A 47 1.00 -6.90 -2.07
CA ARG A 47 1.78 -8.04 -2.59
C ARG A 47 1.17 -8.64 -3.84
N THR A 48 -0.16 -8.72 -3.94
CA THR A 48 -0.86 -9.19 -5.15
C THR A 48 -0.52 -8.31 -6.35
N LEU A 49 -0.53 -6.98 -6.21
CA LEU A 49 -0.19 -6.06 -7.28
C LEU A 49 1.28 -6.20 -7.72
N ALA A 50 2.20 -6.33 -6.76
CA ALA A 50 3.61 -6.57 -7.04
C ALA A 50 3.84 -7.91 -7.77
N LEU A 51 3.20 -8.99 -7.31
CA LEU A 51 3.26 -10.29 -7.96
C LEU A 51 2.64 -10.27 -9.35
N ALA A 52 1.48 -9.62 -9.52
CA ALA A 52 0.82 -9.49 -10.82
C ALA A 52 1.72 -8.75 -11.83
N GLN A 53 2.34 -7.65 -11.40
CA GLN A 53 3.32 -6.92 -12.23
C GLN A 53 4.49 -7.82 -12.63
N LEU A 54 5.11 -8.50 -11.67
CA LEU A 54 6.28 -9.35 -11.89
C LEU A 54 5.95 -10.53 -12.82
N MET A 55 4.87 -11.25 -12.53
CA MET A 55 4.42 -12.39 -13.35
C MET A 55 4.13 -11.96 -14.79
N THR A 56 3.42 -10.84 -14.98
CA THR A 56 3.10 -10.31 -16.31
C THR A 56 4.37 -9.97 -17.09
N GLN A 57 5.34 -9.29 -16.47
CA GLN A 57 6.62 -8.96 -17.12
C GLN A 57 7.53 -10.17 -17.35
N ALA A 58 7.34 -11.25 -16.60
CA ALA A 58 8.04 -12.53 -16.80
C ALA A 58 7.38 -13.41 -17.88
N GLY A 59 6.30 -12.95 -18.53
CA GLY A 59 5.55 -13.74 -19.52
C GLY A 59 4.62 -14.79 -18.92
N LEU A 60 4.33 -14.71 -17.61
CA LEU A 60 3.39 -15.59 -16.92
C LEU A 60 1.99 -14.98 -16.90
N PHE A 61 0.97 -15.83 -16.75
CA PHE A 61 -0.40 -15.36 -16.50
C PHE A 61 -0.48 -14.57 -15.19
N ALA A 62 -1.08 -13.39 -15.23
CA ALA A 62 -1.37 -12.61 -14.03
C ALA A 62 -2.38 -13.36 -13.13
N PRO A 63 -2.28 -13.23 -11.80
CA PRO A 63 -3.16 -13.93 -10.87
C PRO A 63 -4.50 -13.18 -10.72
N GLY A 64 -5.36 -13.28 -11.73
CA GLY A 64 -6.71 -12.71 -11.75
C GLY A 64 -7.49 -13.07 -13.00
N ARG A 65 -8.65 -12.43 -13.19
CA ARG A 65 -9.46 -12.60 -14.40
C ARG A 65 -8.92 -11.75 -15.56
N SER A 66 -8.45 -10.55 -15.27
CA SER A 66 -7.75 -9.69 -16.23
C SER A 66 -6.74 -8.82 -15.50
N PHE A 67 -5.64 -8.47 -16.18
CA PHE A 67 -4.66 -7.53 -15.68
C PHE A 67 -3.95 -6.83 -16.84
N SER A 68 -3.81 -5.52 -16.73
CA SER A 68 -3.10 -4.66 -17.66
C SER A 68 -2.23 -3.67 -16.89
N THR A 69 -1.00 -3.50 -17.36
CA THR A 69 -0.03 -2.65 -16.69
C THR A 69 1.05 -2.21 -17.66
N ASP A 70 1.66 -1.06 -17.36
CA ASP A 70 2.82 -0.57 -18.09
C ASP A 70 4.05 -1.41 -17.72
N ILE A 71 5.00 -1.52 -18.64
CA ILE A 71 6.31 -2.11 -18.35
C ILE A 71 7.08 -1.17 -17.42
N ARG A 72 7.61 -1.73 -16.34
CA ARG A 72 8.39 -1.06 -15.30
C ARG A 72 9.83 -1.56 -15.35
N SER A 73 10.78 -0.66 -15.20
CA SER A 73 12.22 -0.95 -15.19
C SER A 73 12.65 -1.69 -13.93
N GLY A 74 12.02 -1.39 -12.80
CA GLY A 74 12.27 -2.06 -11.53
C GLY A 74 11.06 -2.03 -10.59
N LEU A 75 10.96 -3.06 -9.76
CA LEU A 75 9.98 -3.17 -8.69
C LEU A 75 10.71 -3.07 -7.35
N PHE A 76 10.34 -2.08 -6.54
CA PHE A 76 10.99 -1.80 -5.26
C PHE A 76 9.99 -1.93 -4.12
N THR A 77 10.47 -2.29 -2.93
CA THR A 77 9.62 -2.42 -1.75
C THR A 77 10.25 -1.74 -0.56
N HIS A 78 9.44 -0.97 0.16
CA HIS A 78 9.87 -0.31 1.38
C HIS A 78 8.82 -0.58 2.48
N PHE A 79 9.10 -1.59 3.30
CA PHE A 79 8.15 -2.09 4.29
C PHE A 79 8.64 -1.75 5.69
N ARG A 80 7.71 -1.46 6.60
CA ARG A 80 8.00 -1.35 8.04
C ARG A 80 8.69 -2.61 8.54
N ARG A 81 9.85 -2.46 9.18
CA ARG A 81 10.56 -3.56 9.82
C ARG A 81 10.03 -3.78 11.25
N LYS A 82 10.03 -5.04 11.69
CA LYS A 82 9.84 -5.38 13.10
C LYS A 82 11.09 -5.00 13.89
N GLU A 83 10.95 -4.78 15.18
CA GLU A 83 12.03 -4.34 16.05
C GLU A 83 13.22 -5.31 16.00
N ASP A 84 14.39 -4.80 15.63
CA ASP A 84 15.66 -5.44 15.94
C ASP A 84 16.18 -4.84 17.24
N ARG A 85 16.54 -5.71 18.20
CA ARG A 85 17.03 -5.33 19.54
C ARG A 85 18.43 -4.72 19.52
N THR A 86 19.04 -4.55 18.34
CA THR A 86 20.44 -4.15 18.13
C THR A 86 20.59 -2.68 17.75
N MET A 87 19.57 -1.83 17.97
CA MET A 87 19.53 -0.44 17.51
C MET A 87 20.81 0.33 17.80
N GLN A 88 21.52 0.71 16.72
CA GLN A 88 22.67 1.60 16.77
C GLN A 88 22.26 3.07 16.51
N SER A 89 21.08 3.33 15.90
CA SER A 89 20.51 4.67 15.66
C SER A 89 18.98 4.69 15.79
N GLY A 90 18.34 5.84 15.51
CA GLY A 90 16.89 5.99 15.56
C GLY A 90 16.17 5.22 14.43
N LYS A 91 14.99 4.66 14.73
CA LYS A 91 14.14 3.89 13.78
C LYS A 91 13.86 4.65 12.47
N LEU A 92 13.59 5.96 12.58
CA LEU A 92 13.28 6.80 11.43
C LEU A 92 14.52 7.03 10.55
N ASP A 93 15.69 7.24 11.16
CA ASP A 93 16.95 7.43 10.44
C ASP A 93 17.32 6.16 9.66
N GLU A 94 17.20 4.98 10.28
CA GLU A 94 17.43 3.70 9.59
C GLU A 94 16.45 3.51 8.42
N GLU A 95 15.19 3.92 8.61
CA GLU A 95 14.16 3.86 7.58
C GLU A 95 14.52 4.78 6.39
N LEU A 96 14.97 6.01 6.67
CA LEU A 96 15.38 6.99 5.67
C LEU A 96 16.63 6.56 4.90
N VAL A 97 17.69 6.12 5.59
CA VAL A 97 18.93 5.62 4.96
C VAL A 97 18.63 4.45 4.02
N ARG A 98 17.68 3.61 4.38
CA ARG A 98 17.30 2.46 3.55
C ARG A 98 16.50 2.89 2.31
N LEU A 99 15.68 3.92 2.42
CA LEU A 99 15.00 4.50 1.27
C LEU A 99 15.98 5.24 0.34
N ASP A 100 16.93 5.97 0.90
CA ASP A 100 17.99 6.66 0.15
C ASP A 100 18.75 5.70 -0.78
N ARG A 101 19.21 4.56 -0.23
CA ARG A 101 19.83 3.48 -1.03
C ARG A 101 18.93 2.89 -2.12
N LEU A 102 17.61 2.90 -1.94
CA LEU A 102 16.67 2.47 -2.98
C LEU A 102 16.52 3.55 -4.05
N ALA A 103 16.53 4.83 -3.66
CA ALA A 103 16.41 5.97 -4.57
C ALA A 103 17.53 5.97 -5.61
N ASP A 104 18.76 5.67 -5.22
CA ASP A 104 19.92 5.55 -6.13
C ASP A 104 19.75 4.51 -7.25
N GLN A 105 18.82 3.57 -7.09
CA GLN A 105 18.58 2.48 -8.05
C GLN A 105 17.33 2.70 -8.90
N MET A 106 16.53 3.72 -8.60
CA MET A 106 15.26 3.98 -9.28
C MET A 106 15.44 4.92 -10.46
N ASP A 107 14.82 4.57 -11.59
CA ASP A 107 14.62 5.45 -12.75
C ASP A 107 13.14 5.85 -12.91
N PRO A 108 12.80 6.80 -13.80
CA PRO A 108 11.43 7.28 -13.99
C PRO A 108 10.37 6.24 -14.37
N ARG A 109 10.75 5.03 -14.80
CA ARG A 109 9.81 3.93 -15.08
C ARG A 109 9.70 2.94 -13.92
N SER A 110 10.30 3.24 -12.76
CA SER A 110 10.24 2.39 -11.57
C SER A 110 8.84 2.34 -10.97
N LEU A 111 8.59 1.28 -10.18
CA LEU A 111 7.39 1.09 -9.38
C LEU A 111 7.79 0.71 -7.95
N ILE A 112 7.39 1.51 -6.97
CA ILE A 112 7.70 1.26 -5.55
C ILE A 112 6.44 0.97 -4.74
N PHE A 113 6.54 -0.01 -3.84
CA PHE A 113 5.49 -0.45 -2.93
C PHE A 113 5.87 -0.14 -1.49
N PHE A 114 5.15 0.78 -0.86
CA PHE A 114 5.29 1.11 0.57
C PHE A 114 4.27 0.33 1.40
N ASN A 115 4.72 -0.24 2.53
CA ASN A 115 3.85 -0.90 3.48
C ASN A 115 4.08 -0.39 4.90
N GLU A 116 3.20 0.52 5.34
CA GLU A 116 3.21 1.15 6.66
C GLU A 116 4.52 1.89 6.98
N SER A 117 5.16 2.46 5.95
CA SER A 117 6.37 3.28 6.13
C SER A 117 6.09 4.59 6.84
N PHE A 118 7.10 5.08 7.56
CA PHE A 118 7.06 6.33 8.33
C PHE A 118 6.05 6.35 9.48
N ALA A 119 5.52 5.19 9.86
CA ALA A 119 4.63 5.02 11.01
C ALA A 119 5.38 4.86 12.35
N ALA A 120 6.71 5.06 12.36
CA ALA A 120 7.55 4.92 13.55
C ALA A 120 7.68 6.20 14.38
N THR A 121 7.20 7.34 13.86
CA THR A 121 7.17 8.64 14.57
C THR A 121 5.72 9.10 14.79
N ASN A 122 5.54 10.32 15.32
CA ASN A 122 4.23 10.94 15.48
C ASN A 122 3.52 11.11 14.11
N GLU A 123 2.19 11.03 14.10
CA GLU A 123 1.40 11.02 12.87
C GLU A 123 1.64 12.26 12.00
N ARG A 124 1.83 13.44 12.61
CA ARG A 124 2.04 14.70 11.89
C ARG A 124 3.35 14.67 11.11
N GLU A 125 4.45 14.35 11.78
CA GLU A 125 5.79 14.27 11.19
C GLU A 125 5.87 13.15 10.16
N GLY A 126 5.35 11.96 10.49
CA GLY A 126 5.32 10.83 9.57
C GLY A 126 4.50 11.14 8.31
N SER A 127 3.38 11.86 8.46
CA SER A 127 2.55 12.28 7.31
C SER A 127 3.26 13.28 6.43
N GLU A 128 3.91 14.29 7.02
CA GLU A 128 4.60 15.32 6.26
C GLU A 128 5.82 14.75 5.51
N LEU A 129 6.59 13.89 6.17
CA LEU A 129 7.70 13.18 5.56
C LEU A 129 7.24 12.30 4.40
N ALA A 130 6.19 11.48 4.61
CA ALA A 130 5.62 10.64 3.56
C ALA A 130 5.14 11.47 2.36
N ARG A 131 4.53 12.63 2.61
CA ARG A 131 4.03 13.55 1.58
C ARG A 131 5.16 14.09 0.73
N GLN A 132 6.23 14.60 1.34
CA GLN A 132 7.39 15.14 0.63
C GLN A 132 8.11 14.06 -0.19
N ILE A 133 8.34 12.89 0.40
CA ILE A 133 9.00 11.77 -0.29
C ILE A 133 8.17 11.30 -1.48
N VAL A 134 6.86 11.10 -1.30
CA VAL A 134 5.99 10.67 -2.40
C VAL A 134 5.91 11.74 -3.47
N GLY A 135 5.86 13.03 -3.11
CA GLY A 135 5.94 14.13 -4.08
C GLY A 135 7.18 14.05 -4.95
N ALA A 136 8.36 13.93 -4.34
CA ALA A 136 9.62 13.82 -5.08
C ALA A 136 9.68 12.58 -6.00
N LEU A 137 9.16 11.43 -5.55
CA LEU A 137 9.09 10.22 -6.37
C LEU A 137 8.16 10.41 -7.59
N LEU A 138 6.99 11.03 -7.39
CA LEU A 138 6.05 11.31 -8.47
C LEU A 138 6.61 12.32 -9.48
N GLU A 139 7.29 13.37 -9.01
CA GLU A 139 8.00 14.33 -9.86
C GLU A 139 9.10 13.67 -10.70
N ALA A 140 9.79 12.66 -10.14
CA ALA A 140 10.75 11.83 -10.87
C ALA A 140 10.10 10.82 -11.84
N GLY A 141 8.77 10.76 -11.94
CA GLY A 141 8.02 9.83 -12.81
C GLY A 141 7.75 8.45 -12.21
N ILE A 142 8.23 8.19 -10.99
CA ILE A 142 8.13 6.89 -10.34
C ILE A 142 6.68 6.64 -9.91
N LYS A 143 6.14 5.47 -10.25
CA LYS A 143 4.79 5.07 -9.80
C LYS A 143 4.85 4.52 -8.37
N VAL A 144 3.90 4.93 -7.54
CA VAL A 144 3.87 4.60 -6.11
C VAL A 144 2.59 3.86 -5.75
N VAL A 145 2.72 2.77 -4.98
CA VAL A 145 1.60 2.14 -4.26
C VAL A 145 1.91 2.17 -2.76
N PHE A 146 1.02 2.77 -1.98
CA PHE A 146 1.28 3.05 -0.57
C PHE A 146 0.15 2.51 0.32
N VAL A 147 0.46 1.51 1.16
CA VAL A 147 -0.41 1.09 2.28
C VAL A 147 -0.05 1.90 3.51
N THR A 148 -1.02 2.63 4.08
CA THR A 148 -0.78 3.51 5.23
C THR A 148 -1.97 3.62 6.18
N HIS A 149 -1.68 4.05 7.40
CA HIS A 149 -2.66 4.51 8.40
C HIS A 149 -2.54 6.02 8.66
N LEU A 150 -1.58 6.70 8.03
CA LEU A 150 -1.36 8.14 8.16
C LEU A 150 -2.48 8.88 7.43
N TYR A 151 -3.53 9.27 8.15
CA TYR A 151 -4.72 9.88 7.56
C TYR A 151 -4.39 11.23 6.94
N SER A 152 -3.60 12.05 7.64
CA SER A 152 -3.20 13.38 7.16
C SER A 152 -2.46 13.31 5.82
N PHE A 153 -1.53 12.36 5.66
CA PHE A 153 -0.85 12.10 4.39
C PHE A 153 -1.81 11.65 3.28
N ALA A 154 -2.70 10.70 3.58
CA ALA A 154 -3.64 10.22 2.59
C ALA A 154 -4.57 11.33 2.09
N VAL A 155 -5.03 12.21 2.99
CA VAL A 155 -5.87 13.36 2.60
C VAL A 155 -5.07 14.40 1.80
N SER A 156 -3.85 14.75 2.24
CA SER A 156 -3.04 15.78 1.57
C SER A 156 -2.70 15.41 0.13
N CYS A 157 -2.48 14.12 -0.16
CA CYS A 157 -2.20 13.64 -1.51
C CYS A 157 -3.31 13.98 -2.52
N GLY A 158 -4.57 14.08 -2.07
CA GLY A 158 -5.69 14.40 -2.94
C GLY A 158 -5.65 15.86 -3.39
N ALA A 159 -5.21 16.75 -2.51
CA ALA A 159 -5.00 18.16 -2.82
C ALA A 159 -3.75 18.36 -3.69
N ASP A 160 -2.65 17.69 -3.34
CA ASP A 160 -1.34 17.90 -3.97
C ASP A 160 -1.25 17.27 -5.37
N PHE A 161 -1.82 16.07 -5.55
CA PHE A 161 -1.63 15.27 -6.79
C PHE A 161 -2.92 15.04 -7.59
N GLY A 162 -4.07 15.47 -7.06
CA GLY A 162 -5.35 15.51 -7.77
C GLY A 162 -5.74 14.20 -8.47
N GLY A 163 -6.07 14.29 -9.76
CA GLY A 163 -6.54 13.17 -10.58
C GLY A 163 -5.54 12.02 -10.75
N GLN A 164 -4.28 12.17 -10.33
CA GLN A 164 -3.26 11.14 -10.39
C GLN A 164 -3.39 10.08 -9.28
N VAL A 165 -4.20 10.37 -8.25
CA VAL A 165 -4.38 9.48 -7.10
C VAL A 165 -5.55 8.54 -7.31
N LEU A 166 -5.36 7.27 -6.94
CA LEU A 166 -6.41 6.29 -6.72
C LEU A 166 -6.44 5.93 -5.23
N TYR A 167 -7.61 6.07 -4.62
CA TYR A 167 -7.82 5.66 -3.24
C TYR A 167 -8.55 4.33 -3.18
N LEU A 168 -7.99 3.41 -2.43
CA LEU A 168 -8.59 2.13 -2.06
C LEU A 168 -8.74 2.08 -0.54
N ARG A 169 -9.87 1.53 -0.10
CA ARG A 169 -10.16 1.28 1.30
C ARG A 169 -10.62 -0.15 1.50
N ALA A 170 -10.17 -0.78 2.59
CA ALA A 170 -10.70 -2.07 2.98
C ALA A 170 -12.20 -1.92 3.33
N GLU A 171 -13.04 -2.71 2.66
CA GLU A 171 -14.47 -2.74 2.91
C GLU A 171 -14.78 -3.33 4.29
N ARG A 172 -15.83 -2.81 4.93
CA ARG A 172 -16.34 -3.32 6.21
C ARG A 172 -17.83 -3.57 6.10
N GLN A 173 -18.26 -4.79 6.42
CA GLN A 173 -19.68 -5.09 6.59
C GLN A 173 -20.19 -4.59 7.95
N LYS A 174 -21.48 -4.31 8.03
CA LYS A 174 -22.14 -3.74 9.22
C LYS A 174 -21.95 -4.59 10.49
N GLU A 175 -21.76 -5.90 10.34
CA GLU A 175 -21.58 -6.86 11.44
C GLU A 175 -20.12 -7.04 11.88
N GLY A 176 -19.19 -6.23 11.35
CA GLY A 176 -17.77 -6.31 11.71
C GLY A 176 -17.02 -7.49 11.08
N GLN A 177 -17.68 -8.31 10.27
CA GLN A 177 -17.06 -9.36 9.48
C GLN A 177 -16.19 -8.75 8.36
N ARG A 178 -14.99 -9.32 8.18
CA ARG A 178 -13.99 -8.83 7.23
C ARG A 178 -14.21 -9.47 5.86
N THR A 179 -14.40 -8.63 4.84
CA THR A 179 -14.57 -9.12 3.45
C THR A 179 -13.24 -9.34 2.75
N TYR A 180 -12.16 -8.69 3.20
CA TYR A 180 -10.85 -8.63 2.52
C TYR A 180 -10.91 -8.05 1.10
N THR A 181 -12.01 -7.35 0.79
CA THR A 181 -12.23 -6.63 -0.46
C THR A 181 -11.81 -5.18 -0.27
N MET A 182 -11.20 -4.61 -1.30
CA MET A 182 -10.88 -3.19 -1.40
C MET A 182 -11.90 -2.53 -2.32
N VAL A 183 -12.44 -1.40 -1.86
CA VAL A 183 -13.35 -0.57 -2.65
C VAL A 183 -12.71 0.77 -2.91
N GLU A 184 -13.02 1.37 -4.06
CA GLU A 184 -12.58 2.72 -4.37
C GLU A 184 -13.30 3.74 -3.45
N GLY A 185 -12.56 4.73 -3.00
CA GLY A 185 -13.12 5.82 -2.20
C GLY A 185 -12.08 6.51 -1.32
N PRO A 186 -12.34 7.77 -0.92
CA PRO A 186 -11.39 8.57 -0.15
C PRO A 186 -11.07 7.93 1.21
N PRO A 187 -9.94 8.32 1.83
CA PRO A 187 -9.61 7.88 3.18
C PRO A 187 -10.70 8.30 4.18
N LEU A 188 -10.93 7.48 5.21
CA LEU A 188 -11.90 7.76 6.26
C LEU A 188 -11.19 8.06 7.58
N SER A 189 -11.66 9.08 8.31
CA SER A 189 -11.07 9.58 9.57
C SER A 189 -11.33 8.71 10.81
N LYS A 190 -11.81 7.47 10.67
CA LYS A 190 -12.27 6.70 11.85
C LYS A 190 -11.12 6.19 12.70
N SER A 191 -10.94 6.83 13.86
CA SER A 191 -10.20 6.33 15.02
C SER A 191 -10.63 4.90 15.34
N HIS A 192 -9.69 3.96 15.18
CA HIS A 192 -9.90 2.53 15.45
C HIS A 192 -9.73 2.15 16.93
N GLY A 193 -9.22 3.07 17.76
CA GLY A 193 -9.04 2.83 19.18
C GLY A 193 -10.37 2.52 19.86
N GLU A 194 -11.44 3.21 19.48
CA GLU A 194 -12.73 3.10 20.15
C GLU A 194 -13.47 1.79 19.83
N ASP A 195 -13.45 1.34 18.57
CA ASP A 195 -14.06 0.08 18.16
C ASP A 195 -13.31 -1.15 18.72
N LEU A 196 -11.97 -1.08 18.78
CA LEU A 196 -11.15 -2.13 19.37
C LEU A 196 -11.33 -2.14 20.89
N TYR A 197 -11.37 -0.97 21.51
CA TYR A 197 -11.65 -0.82 22.94
C TYR A 197 -13.00 -1.42 23.31
N ARG A 198 -14.09 -1.08 22.60
CA ARG A 198 -15.42 -1.67 22.85
C ARG A 198 -15.46 -3.17 22.65
N ARG A 199 -14.63 -3.73 21.76
CA ARG A 199 -14.56 -5.18 21.56
C ARG A 199 -13.81 -5.90 22.68
N VAL A 200 -12.76 -5.28 23.22
CA VAL A 200 -11.88 -5.89 24.23
C VAL A 200 -12.36 -5.63 25.66
N PHE A 201 -12.98 -4.47 25.90
CA PHE A 201 -13.34 -3.98 27.23
C PHE A 201 -14.82 -3.60 27.37
N GLY A 202 -15.66 -3.88 26.36
CA GLY A 202 -17.08 -3.52 26.36
C GLY A 202 -18.03 -4.59 26.91
N GLU A 203 -17.54 -5.51 27.75
CA GLU A 203 -18.38 -6.36 28.61
C GLU A 203 -18.53 -5.74 30.01
#